data_AF-A0A930TPW5-F1
#
_entry.id   AF-A0A930TPW5-F1
#
_cell.length_a   1.000
_cell.length_b   1.000
_cell.length_c   1.000
_cell.angle_alpha   90.00
_cell.angle_beta   90.00
_cell.angle_gamma   90.00
#
_symmetry.space_group_name_H-M   'P 1'
#
loop_
_entity.id
_entity.type
_entity.pdbx_description
1 polymer ?
#
loop_
_entity_poly.entity_id
_entity_poly.type
_entity_poly.pdbx_seq_one_letter_code
_entity_poly.pdbx_strand_id
1 'polypeptide(L)'
;MPDLSSPPSISSSNRSDVSAAPDYRQLVQFLIQPFLEQTEALSVDCEVNARTGRVLIRVAFEAEDKGRIFGRGGRNIQAIRTVVQAAAKLAGQSAHLDIYNGEGNSTDSESAPPRRSSSQRRTQRPSPRSRS
;
A
#
# COMPACT_ATOMS: atom_id res chain seq x y z
N MET A 1 30.12 53.59 9.24
CA MET A 1 29.20 53.60 8.09
C MET A 1 29.01 52.14 7.65
N PRO A 2 27.90 51.49 8.07
CA PRO A 2 27.46 50.19 7.57
C PRO A 2 26.83 50.42 6.16
N ASP A 3 26.53 49.47 5.29
CA ASP A 3 25.95 48.14 5.48
C ASP A 3 25.86 47.40 4.11
N LEU A 4 25.54 46.10 4.18
CA LEU A 4 24.88 45.24 3.18
C LEU A 4 25.79 44.61 2.11
N SER A 5 26.41 43.47 2.43
CA SER A 5 25.81 42.13 2.29
C SER A 5 25.76 41.68 0.83
N SER A 6 26.77 40.90 0.44
CA SER A 6 26.74 40.03 -0.73
C SER A 6 25.40 39.29 -0.77
N PRO A 7 24.71 39.23 -1.91
CA PRO A 7 23.51 38.41 -2.00
C PRO A 7 23.91 36.94 -1.74
N PRO A 8 23.18 36.20 -0.89
CA PRO A 8 23.36 34.76 -0.80
C PRO A 8 22.97 34.16 -2.17
N SER A 9 23.91 33.45 -2.80
CA SER A 9 23.62 32.56 -3.91
C SER A 9 22.72 31.44 -3.41
N ILE A 10 21.40 31.65 -3.45
CA ILE A 10 20.42 30.60 -3.20
C ILE A 10 20.54 29.63 -4.38
N SER A 11 21.33 28.58 -4.17
CA SER A 11 21.39 27.40 -5.02
C SER A 11 20.00 26.76 -5.03
N SER A 12 19.15 27.25 -5.93
CA SER A 12 17.81 26.71 -6.19
C SER A 12 17.94 25.46 -7.05
N SER A 13 18.56 24.42 -6.51
CA SER A 13 18.74 23.13 -7.16
C SER A 13 17.78 22.12 -6.55
N ASN A 14 16.48 22.36 -6.67
CA ASN A 14 15.50 21.28 -6.52
C ASN A 14 14.24 21.53 -7.36
N ARG A 15 14.43 21.87 -8.63
CA ARG A 15 13.44 21.53 -9.66
C ARG A 15 13.91 20.26 -10.32
N SER A 16 13.83 19.15 -9.61
CA SER A 16 13.80 17.85 -10.26
C SER A 16 12.60 17.87 -11.18
N ASP A 17 12.87 17.82 -12.48
CA ASP A 17 11.92 17.62 -13.55
C ASP A 17 10.70 16.82 -13.09
N VAL A 18 9.52 17.41 -13.25
CA VAL A 18 8.25 16.67 -13.36
C VAL A 18 8.35 15.81 -14.63
N SER A 19 9.16 14.76 -14.56
CA SER A 19 9.04 13.62 -15.45
C SER A 19 7.60 13.15 -15.37
N ALA A 20 6.99 12.80 -16.50
CA ALA A 20 5.58 12.47 -16.65
C ALA A 20 5.08 11.27 -15.79
N ALA A 21 5.91 10.73 -14.91
CA ALA A 21 5.59 9.68 -13.96
C ALA A 21 5.07 10.29 -12.63
N PRO A 22 4.03 9.72 -12.02
CA PRO A 22 3.54 10.17 -10.71
C PRO A 22 4.61 10.05 -9.63
N ASP A 23 4.68 11.03 -8.73
CA ASP A 23 5.53 10.98 -7.54
C ASP A 23 4.95 10.02 -6.48
N TYR A 24 5.14 8.72 -6.69
CA TYR A 24 4.63 7.68 -5.79
C TYR A 24 5.13 7.83 -4.36
N ARG A 25 6.38 8.27 -4.18
CA ARG A 25 6.98 8.52 -2.87
C ARG A 25 6.18 9.57 -2.09
N GLN A 26 5.92 10.73 -2.70
CA GLN A 26 5.18 11.81 -2.05
C GLN A 26 3.73 11.43 -1.80
N LEU A 27 3.10 10.73 -2.75
CA LEU A 27 1.73 10.23 -2.59
C LEU A 27 1.61 9.31 -1.37
N VAL A 28 2.49 8.31 -1.27
CA VAL A 28 2.46 7.35 -0.15
C VAL A 28 2.84 8.02 1.16
N GLN A 29 3.82 8.91 1.15
CA GLN A 29 4.17 9.72 2.31
C GLN A 29 2.95 10.52 2.80
N PHE A 30 2.27 11.25 1.92
CA PHE A 30 1.08 12.03 2.28
C PHE A 30 -0.07 11.18 2.85
N LEU A 31 -0.28 9.98 2.30
CA LEU A 31 -1.33 9.08 2.77
C LEU A 31 -1.01 8.44 4.12
N ILE A 32 0.25 8.15 4.42
CA ILE A 32 0.66 7.42 5.63
C ILE A 32 1.01 8.36 6.78
N GLN A 33 1.61 9.51 6.49
CA GLN A 33 2.03 10.51 7.47
C GLN A 33 0.97 10.89 8.53
N PRO A 34 -0.33 11.06 8.21
CA PRO A 34 -1.34 11.39 9.24
C PRO A 34 -1.60 10.26 10.25
N PHE A 35 -1.14 9.03 9.99
CA PHE A 35 -1.30 7.89 10.89
C PHE A 35 -0.09 7.64 11.78
N LEU A 36 1.02 8.33 11.54
CA LEU A 36 2.27 8.17 12.27
C LEU A 36 2.32 9.10 13.47
N GLU A 37 2.85 8.62 14.59
CA GLU A 37 3.28 9.50 15.68
C GLU A 37 4.56 10.25 15.30
N GLN A 38 5.58 9.50 14.84
CA GLN A 38 6.86 10.05 14.40
C GLN A 38 7.01 9.91 12.89
N THR A 39 6.81 11.01 12.17
CA THR A 39 6.90 11.02 10.70
C THR A 39 8.32 10.77 10.18
N GLU A 40 9.34 10.96 11.02
CA GLU A 40 10.75 10.71 10.70
C GLU A 40 11.10 9.22 10.62
N ALA A 41 10.32 8.36 11.27
CA ALA A 41 10.51 6.92 11.21
C ALA A 41 9.99 6.29 9.91
N LEU A 42 9.32 7.08 9.05
CA LEU A 42 8.81 6.63 7.77
C LEU A 42 9.92 6.59 6.72
N SER A 43 10.24 5.39 6.26
CA SER A 43 11.11 5.17 5.10
C SER A 43 10.26 4.69 3.92
N VAL A 44 10.32 5.41 2.81
CA VAL A 44 9.65 5.06 1.56
C VAL A 44 10.70 4.93 0.46
N ASP A 45 10.81 3.73 -0.11
CA ASP A 45 11.64 3.42 -1.26
C ASP A 45 10.75 3.12 -2.47
N CYS A 46 11.12 3.62 -3.64
CA CYS A 46 10.33 3.49 -4.86
C CYS A 46 11.23 2.99 -5.99
N GLU A 47 10.93 1.80 -6.49
CA GLU A 47 11.67 1.17 -7.57
C GLU A 47 10.78 1.09 -8.81
N VAL A 48 11.17 1.82 -9.86
CA VAL A 48 10.43 1.88 -11.13
C VAL A 48 11.16 1.05 -12.17
N ASN A 49 10.49 0.03 -12.71
CA ASN A 49 11.01 -0.76 -13.81
C ASN A 49 10.48 -0.19 -15.15
N ALA A 50 11.29 0.66 -15.77
CA ALA A 50 10.95 1.32 -17.04
C ALA A 50 10.65 0.33 -18.18
N ARG A 51 11.19 -0.90 -18.14
CA ARG A 51 11.00 -1.91 -19.18
C ARG A 51 9.65 -2.61 -19.11
N THR A 52 9.07 -2.73 -17.92
CA THR A 52 7.81 -3.44 -17.67
C THR A 52 6.67 -2.53 -17.23
N GLY A 53 6.95 -1.25 -16.94
CA GLY A 53 5.98 -0.31 -16.38
C GLY A 53 5.55 -0.67 -14.96
N ARG A 54 6.30 -1.55 -14.27
CA ARG A 54 6.01 -1.97 -12.90
C ARG A 54 6.70 -1.06 -11.90
N VAL A 55 5.99 -0.70 -10.85
CA VAL A 55 6.47 0.15 -9.77
C VAL A 55 6.35 -0.63 -8.47
N LEU A 56 7.46 -0.83 -7.77
CA LEU A 56 7.48 -1.43 -6.44
C LEU A 56 7.74 -0.34 -5.41
N ILE A 57 6.81 -0.17 -4.48
CA ILE A 57 6.90 0.83 -3.42
C ILE A 57 7.04 0.09 -2.11
N ARG A 58 8.17 0.31 -1.44
CA ARG A 58 8.51 -0.35 -0.19
C ARG A 58 8.42 0.68 0.93
N VAL A 59 7.63 0.38 1.94
CA VAL A 59 7.39 1.27 3.08
C VAL A 59 7.84 0.58 4.36
N ALA A 60 8.58 1.28 5.20
CA ALA A 60 8.94 0.85 6.55
C ALA A 60 8.59 1.95 7.55
N PHE A 61 8.11 1.55 8.73
CA PHE A 61 7.72 2.41 9.84
C PHE A 61 7.76 1.63 11.16
N GLU A 62 7.59 2.31 12.28
CA GLU A 62 7.61 1.71 13.62
C GLU A 62 6.42 0.78 13.88
N ALA A 63 6.65 -0.30 14.63
CA ALA A 63 5.61 -1.29 14.90
C ALA A 63 4.38 -0.70 15.65
N GLU A 64 4.59 0.37 16.42
CA GLU A 64 3.54 1.09 17.17
C GLU A 64 2.51 1.74 16.23
N ASP A 65 2.93 2.19 15.05
CA ASP A 65 2.06 2.82 14.05
C ASP A 65 1.27 1.82 13.19
N LYS A 66 1.71 0.55 13.17
CA LYS A 66 1.14 -0.51 12.34
C LYS A 66 -0.37 -0.63 12.52
N GLY A 67 -0.87 -0.58 13.75
CA GLY A 67 -2.31 -0.71 14.03
C GLY A 67 -3.15 0.38 13.37
N ARG A 68 -2.64 1.62 13.33
CA ARG A 68 -3.30 2.79 12.73
C ARG A 68 -3.25 2.72 11.20
N ILE A 69 -2.10 2.38 10.64
CA ILE A 69 -1.87 2.35 9.19
C ILE A 69 -2.64 1.20 8.53
N PHE A 70 -2.57 -0.02 9.09
CA PHE A 70 -3.33 -1.15 8.55
C PHE A 70 -4.82 -0.96 8.78
N GLY A 71 -5.18 -0.38 9.93
CA GLY A 71 -6.57 -0.19 10.34
C GLY A 71 -7.28 -1.50 10.66
N ARG A 72 -8.53 -1.41 11.13
CA ARG A 72 -9.32 -2.58 11.53
C ARG A 72 -9.61 -3.49 10.35
N GLY A 73 -8.97 -4.67 10.33
CA GLY A 73 -9.09 -5.68 9.28
C GLY A 73 -8.35 -5.33 7.98
N GLY A 74 -7.32 -4.48 8.03
CA GLY A 74 -6.52 -4.14 6.85
C GLY A 74 -7.21 -3.20 5.85
N ARG A 75 -8.38 -2.65 6.20
CA ARG A 75 -9.16 -1.81 5.29
C ARG A 75 -8.45 -0.51 4.91
N ASN A 76 -7.71 0.08 5.84
CA ASN A 76 -7.02 1.35 5.59
C ASN A 76 -5.85 1.13 4.62
N ILE A 77 -5.02 0.11 4.87
CA ILE A 77 -3.92 -0.21 3.94
C ILE A 77 -4.42 -0.62 2.55
N GLN A 78 -5.56 -1.31 2.47
CA GLN A 78 -6.15 -1.68 1.19
C GLN A 78 -6.66 -0.45 0.42
N ALA A 79 -7.19 0.56 1.11
CA ALA A 79 -7.56 1.83 0.49
C ALA A 79 -6.32 2.55 -0.05
N ILE A 80 -5.24 2.62 0.73
CA ILE A 80 -3.97 3.22 0.29
C ILE A 80 -3.43 2.49 -0.95
N ARG A 81 -3.38 1.16 -0.93
CA ARG A 81 -3.00 0.33 -2.09
C ARG A 81 -3.83 0.66 -3.33
N THR A 82 -5.14 0.81 -3.16
CA THR A 82 -6.06 1.13 -4.26
C THR A 82 -5.77 2.51 -4.86
N VAL A 83 -5.51 3.52 -4.02
CA VAL A 83 -5.18 4.88 -4.48
C VAL A 83 -3.88 4.88 -5.28
N VAL A 84 -2.85 4.21 -4.78
CA VAL A 84 -1.54 4.09 -5.44
C VAL A 84 -1.66 3.35 -6.77
N GLN A 85 -2.41 2.24 -6.80
CA GLN A 85 -2.68 1.50 -8.03
C GLN A 85 -3.48 2.33 -9.04
N ALA A 86 -4.46 3.11 -8.59
CA ALA A 86 -5.23 4.00 -9.46
C ALA A 86 -4.33 5.08 -10.07
N ALA A 87 -3.49 5.74 -9.26
CA ALA A 87 -2.51 6.70 -9.74
C ALA A 87 -1.56 6.09 -10.78
N ALA A 88 -1.08 4.87 -10.54
CA ALA A 88 -0.23 4.17 -11.50
C ALA A 88 -0.95 3.84 -12.80
N LYS A 89 -2.20 3.36 -12.73
CA LYS A 89 -3.02 3.07 -13.92
C LYS A 89 -3.23 4.32 -14.78
N LEU A 90 -3.42 5.48 -14.17
CA LEU A 90 -3.53 6.77 -14.89
C LEU A 90 -2.26 7.10 -15.67
N ALA A 91 -1.09 6.65 -15.19
CA ALA A 91 0.20 6.79 -15.85
C ALA A 91 0.55 5.62 -16.78
N GLY A 92 -0.37 4.66 -17.00
CA GLY A 92 -0.09 3.45 -17.80
C GLY A 92 0.87 2.45 -17.12
N GLN A 93 1.03 2.55 -15.80
CA GLN A 93 1.92 1.74 -14.98
C GLN A 93 1.14 0.82 -14.03
N SER A 94 1.82 -0.14 -13.42
CA SER A 94 1.28 -1.03 -12.38
C SER A 94 2.09 -0.91 -11.10
N ALA A 95 1.49 -0.36 -10.04
CA ALA A 95 2.16 -0.20 -8.75
C ALA A 95 1.80 -1.30 -7.74
N HIS A 96 2.79 -1.73 -6.96
CA HIS A 96 2.64 -2.65 -5.84
C HIS A 96 3.23 -2.00 -4.58
N LEU A 97 2.43 -1.97 -3.51
CA LEU A 97 2.86 -1.41 -2.22
C LEU A 97 3.11 -2.56 -1.24
N ASP A 98 4.37 -2.63 -0.81
CA ASP A 98 4.91 -3.60 0.13
C ASP A 98 5.30 -2.91 1.44
N ILE A 99 4.99 -3.53 2.57
CA ILE A 99 5.28 -3.00 3.90
C ILE A 99 6.27 -3.92 4.58
N TYR A 100 7.45 -3.38 4.89
CA TYR A 100 8.49 -4.06 5.63
C TYR A 100 8.32 -3.77 7.12
N ASN A 101 7.80 -4.74 7.85
CA ASN A 101 8.09 -4.90 9.27
C ASN A 101 9.17 -5.97 9.35
N GLY A 102 10.24 -5.77 10.12
CA GLY A 102 11.38 -6.69 10.27
C GLY A 102 11.06 -8.10 10.78
N GLU A 103 9.78 -8.45 10.91
CA GLU A 103 9.28 -9.78 11.18
C GLU A 103 8.43 -10.18 9.98
N GLY A 104 9.03 -10.97 9.09
CA GLY A 104 8.38 -11.42 7.86
C GLY A 104 7.02 -12.02 8.16
N ASN A 105 5.96 -11.41 7.60
CA ASN A 105 4.65 -12.02 7.68
C ASN A 105 3.83 -11.76 6.42
N SER A 106 3.69 -12.86 5.68
CA SER A 106 2.59 -13.23 4.80
C SER A 106 2.12 -12.15 3.85
N THR A 107 2.70 -12.21 2.66
CA THR A 107 1.99 -11.97 1.40
C THR A 107 0.54 -12.42 1.57
N ASP A 108 -0.34 -11.42 1.59
CA ASP A 108 -1.70 -11.43 1.08
C ASP A 108 -2.10 -12.84 0.64
N SER A 109 -2.67 -13.63 1.57
CA SER A 109 -3.34 -14.85 1.20
C SER A 109 -4.46 -14.45 0.26
N GLU A 110 -4.14 -14.58 -1.02
CA GLU A 110 -5.00 -14.88 -2.13
C GLU A 110 -6.32 -15.43 -1.59
N SER A 111 -7.26 -14.52 -1.36
CA SER A 111 -8.64 -14.87 -1.07
C SER A 111 -9.24 -15.35 -2.39
N ALA A 112 -8.74 -16.50 -2.86
CA ALA A 112 -9.55 -17.39 -3.65
C ALA A 112 -10.85 -17.57 -2.86
N PRO A 113 -12.02 -17.31 -3.45
CA PRO A 113 -13.27 -17.59 -2.78
C PRO A 113 -13.21 -19.06 -2.34
N PRO A 114 -13.65 -19.43 -1.13
CA PRO A 114 -13.72 -20.84 -0.77
C PRO A 114 -14.54 -21.50 -1.87
N ARG A 115 -13.88 -22.38 -2.64
CA ARG A 115 -14.56 -23.28 -3.56
C ARG A 115 -15.66 -23.90 -2.73
N ARG A 116 -16.92 -23.52 -3.02
CA ARG A 116 -18.10 -24.14 -2.43
C ARG A 116 -17.92 -25.63 -2.62
N SER A 117 -17.49 -26.30 -1.56
CA SER A 117 -17.53 -27.74 -1.49
C SER A 117 -19.01 -28.06 -1.66
N SER A 118 -19.30 -28.69 -2.79
CA SER A 118 -20.56 -29.31 -3.10
C SER A 118 -20.92 -30.19 -1.92
N SER A 119 -21.70 -29.63 -0.99
CA SER A 119 -22.33 -30.37 0.07
C SER A 119 -23.30 -31.28 -0.64
N GLN A 120 -22.85 -32.52 -0.86
CA GLN A 120 -23.69 -33.69 -0.98
C GLN A 120 -24.64 -33.67 0.22
N ARG A 121 -25.76 -32.98 0.03
CA ARG A 121 -26.93 -33.11 0.85
C ARG A 121 -27.50 -34.47 0.49
N ARG A 122 -26.90 -35.51 1.09
CA ARG A 122 -27.50 -36.82 1.30
C ARG A 122 -28.92 -36.56 1.77
N THR A 123 -29.89 -36.74 0.88
CA THR A 123 -31.30 -36.85 1.25
C THR A 123 -31.42 -38.13 2.07
N GLN A 124 -31.29 -37.99 3.40
CA GLN A 124 -31.73 -39.03 4.32
C GLN A 124 -33.23 -39.16 4.13
N ARG A 125 -33.60 -40.18 3.38
CA ARG A 125 -34.96 -40.68 3.20
C ARG A 125 -35.44 -41.17 4.56
N PRO A 126 -36.46 -40.57 5.20
CA PRO A 126 -37.03 -41.17 6.39
C PRO A 126 -37.76 -42.45 5.98
N SER A 127 -37.47 -43.54 6.68
CA SER A 127 -38.18 -44.81 6.57
C SER A 127 -39.55 -44.68 7.25
N PRO A 128 -40.67 -45.05 6.59
CA PRO A 128 -41.90 -45.27 7.31
C PRO A 128 -41.83 -46.65 7.99
N ARG A 129 -41.86 -46.64 9.33
CA ARG A 129 -42.16 -47.81 10.16
C ARG A 129 -43.63 -48.20 9.97
N SER A 130 -43.89 -49.51 10.00
CA SER A 130 -45.19 -50.14 9.79
C SER A 130 -46.19 -49.96 10.94
N ARG A 131 -47.47 -50.20 10.60
CA ARG A 131 -48.66 -50.60 11.40
C ARG A 131 -49.85 -49.72 10.98
N SER A 132 -51.06 -50.20 10.70
CA SER A 132 -51.76 -51.47 10.96
C SER A 132 -52.78 -51.71 9.86
#